data_AF-A0A9E3KTQ4-F1
#
_entry.id   AF-A0A9E3KTQ4-F1
#
_cell.length_a   1.000
_cell.length_b   1.000
_cell.length_c   1.000
_cell.angle_alpha   90.00
_cell.angle_beta   90.00
_cell.angle_gamma   90.00
#
_symmetry.space_group_name_H-M   'P 1'
#
loop_
_entity.id
_entity.type
_entity.pdbx_description
1 polymer ?
#
loop_
_entity_poly.entity_id
_entity_poly.type
_entity_poly.pdbx_seq_one_letter_code
_entity_poly.pdbx_strand_id
1 'polypeptide(L)'
;MIENQPTEKLSYTQRIDHIRTLRNSLVKDFLDEANLMRYFAEQYRHMHLNTRKLEFIKKELRELLDAPVDLVHYASLLLEMKQEGTASITASHHKLFYDELEKIFSRYAH
;
A
#
# COMPACT_ATOMS: atom_id res chain seq x y z
N MET A 1 11.44 41.38 -8.24
CA MET A 1 12.22 40.30 -7.60
C MET A 1 11.22 39.21 -7.28
N ILE A 2 11.34 38.04 -7.93
CA ILE A 2 10.45 36.91 -7.67
C ILE A 2 10.98 36.27 -6.38
N GLU A 3 10.21 36.39 -5.31
CA GLU A 3 10.46 35.66 -4.07
C GLU A 3 10.42 34.18 -4.42
N ASN A 4 11.59 33.53 -4.46
CA ASN A 4 11.69 32.09 -4.39
C ASN A 4 11.18 31.67 -3.01
N GLN A 5 9.88 31.42 -2.93
CA GLN A 5 9.27 30.68 -1.83
C GLN A 5 10.11 29.41 -1.63
N PRO A 6 10.61 29.13 -0.42
CA PRO A 6 11.25 27.86 -0.17
C PRO A 6 10.17 26.79 -0.35
N THR A 7 10.26 26.00 -1.43
CA THR A 7 9.48 24.77 -1.55
C THR A 7 9.81 23.95 -0.32
N GLU A 8 8.85 23.86 0.60
CA GLU A 8 9.01 23.21 1.89
C GLU A 8 9.26 21.72 1.61
N LYS A 9 10.55 21.34 1.52
CA LYS A 9 10.94 19.97 1.21
C LYS A 9 10.42 19.10 2.32
N LEU A 10 9.48 18.20 2.00
CA LEU A 10 8.96 17.22 2.93
C LEU A 10 10.11 16.56 3.70
N SER A 11 9.97 16.45 5.01
CA SER A 11 10.90 15.70 5.84
C SER A 11 10.82 14.20 5.52
N TYR A 12 11.83 13.44 5.92
CA TYR A 12 11.83 11.99 5.74
C TYR A 12 10.65 11.31 6.47
N THR A 13 10.33 11.77 7.69
CA THR A 13 9.19 11.30 8.48
C THR A 13 7.86 11.57 7.77
N GLN A 14 7.67 12.79 7.22
CA GLN A 14 6.46 13.13 6.48
C GLN A 14 6.25 12.24 5.24
N ARG A 15 7.34 11.86 4.54
CA ARG A 15 7.25 10.91 3.42
C ARG A 15 6.79 9.52 3.89
N ILE A 16 7.37 9.02 4.99
CA ILE A 16 6.98 7.74 5.57
C ILE A 16 5.51 7.76 6.01
N ASP A 17 5.06 8.83 6.66
CA ASP A 17 3.68 8.99 7.09
C ASP A 17 2.71 9.06 5.92
N HIS A 18 3.12 9.69 4.81
CA HIS A 18 2.35 9.71 3.58
C HIS A 18 2.19 8.30 2.98
N ILE A 19 3.28 7.54 2.86
CA ILE A 19 3.25 6.14 2.40
C ILE A 19 2.37 5.29 3.32
N ARG A 20 2.51 5.45 4.65
CA ARG A 20 1.69 4.74 5.64
C ARG A 20 0.21 5.01 5.43
N THR A 21 -0.16 6.27 5.19
CA THR A 21 -1.55 6.68 4.98
C THR A 21 -2.15 5.99 3.75
N LEU A 22 -1.41 5.99 2.64
CA LEU A 22 -1.86 5.36 1.38
C LEU A 22 -1.96 3.84 1.50
N ARG A 23 -0.92 3.20 2.05
CA ARG A 23 -0.93 1.76 2.35
C ARG A 23 -2.13 1.41 3.22
N ASN A 24 -2.35 2.14 4.31
CA ASN A 24 -3.45 1.87 5.23
C ASN A 24 -4.83 2.12 4.60
N SER A 25 -4.94 3.08 3.68
CA SER A 25 -6.17 3.28 2.90
C SER A 25 -6.47 2.05 2.04
N LEU A 26 -5.48 1.58 1.26
CA LEU A 26 -5.65 0.41 0.41
C LEU A 26 -5.96 -0.86 1.22
N VAL A 27 -5.26 -1.07 2.34
CA VAL A 27 -5.52 -2.19 3.25
C VAL A 27 -6.96 -2.15 3.78
N LYS A 28 -7.47 -0.97 4.14
CA LYS A 28 -8.87 -0.81 4.60
C LYS A 28 -9.87 -1.14 3.50
N ASP A 29 -9.58 -0.79 2.25
CA ASP A 29 -10.43 -1.17 1.12
C ASP A 29 -10.55 -2.69 0.99
N PHE A 30 -9.48 -3.43 1.30
CA PHE A 30 -9.47 -4.90 1.31
C PHE A 30 -9.99 -5.56 2.59
N LEU A 31 -10.27 -4.80 3.64
CA LEU A 31 -11.03 -5.31 4.79
C LEU A 31 -12.52 -5.46 4.46
N ASP A 32 -13.01 -4.75 3.44
CA ASP A 32 -14.31 -4.99 2.85
C ASP A 32 -14.32 -6.32 2.09
N GLU A 33 -15.29 -7.17 2.41
CA GLU A 33 -15.37 -8.51 1.86
C GLU A 33 -15.66 -8.53 0.37
N ALA A 34 -16.49 -7.61 -0.13
CA ALA A 34 -16.84 -7.55 -1.53
C ALA A 34 -15.63 -7.15 -2.37
N ASN A 35 -14.83 -6.19 -1.89
CA ASN A 35 -13.57 -5.81 -2.54
C ASN A 35 -12.56 -6.95 -2.57
N LEU A 36 -12.38 -7.64 -1.45
CA LEU A 36 -11.46 -8.77 -1.36
C LEU A 36 -11.88 -9.94 -2.26
N MET A 37 -13.16 -10.30 -2.24
CA MET A 37 -13.69 -11.35 -3.11
C MET A 37 -13.55 -11.00 -4.59
N ARG A 38 -13.87 -9.75 -4.97
CA ARG A 38 -13.73 -9.26 -6.34
C ARG A 38 -12.27 -9.35 -6.80
N TYR A 39 -11.34 -8.88 -5.98
CA TYR A 39 -9.92 -8.94 -6.30
C TYR A 39 -9.43 -10.38 -6.48
N PHE A 40 -9.83 -11.29 -5.61
CA PHE A 40 -9.46 -12.70 -5.77
C PHE A 40 -10.07 -13.34 -7.01
N ALA A 41 -11.30 -12.96 -7.36
CA ALA A 41 -11.92 -13.43 -8.59
C ALA A 41 -11.19 -12.94 -9.84
N GLU A 42 -10.74 -11.68 -9.84
CA GLU A 42 -10.03 -11.04 -10.96
C GLU A 42 -8.58 -11.49 -11.10
N GLN A 43 -7.83 -11.55 -9.98
CA GLN A 43 -6.39 -11.81 -9.99
C GLN A 43 -6.03 -13.30 -9.88
N TYR A 44 -6.89 -14.12 -9.26
CA TYR A 44 -6.61 -15.53 -8.97
C TYR A 44 -7.59 -16.49 -9.64
N ARG A 45 -7.95 -16.22 -10.90
CA ARG A 45 -8.75 -17.11 -11.78
C ARG A 45 -10.08 -17.57 -11.16
N HIS A 46 -10.90 -16.62 -10.70
CA HIS A 46 -12.20 -16.91 -10.08
C HIS A 46 -12.13 -17.76 -8.81
N MET A 47 -11.01 -17.68 -8.07
CA MET A 47 -10.91 -18.35 -6.77
C MET A 47 -11.99 -17.85 -5.82
N HIS A 48 -12.75 -18.79 -5.27
CA HIS A 48 -13.74 -18.49 -4.23
C HIS A 48 -13.08 -18.59 -2.86
N LEU A 49 -13.06 -17.48 -2.13
CA LEU A 49 -12.61 -17.46 -0.75
C LEU A 49 -13.72 -17.95 0.17
N ASN A 50 -13.48 -19.05 0.90
CA ASN A 50 -14.39 -19.46 1.96
C ASN A 50 -14.24 -18.54 3.19
N THR A 51 -15.24 -18.59 4.09
CA THR A 51 -15.28 -17.75 5.31
C THR A 51 -13.99 -17.85 6.13
N ARG A 52 -13.42 -19.06 6.26
CA ARG A 52 -12.19 -19.27 7.02
C ARG A 52 -10.99 -18.56 6.40
N LYS A 53 -10.79 -18.64 5.08
CA LYS A 53 -9.74 -17.91 4.36
C LYS A 53 -9.94 -16.39 4.47
N LEU A 54 -11.18 -15.92 4.35
CA LEU A 54 -11.51 -14.50 4.51
C LEU A 54 -11.13 -13.97 5.90
N GLU A 55 -11.44 -14.71 6.96
CA GLU A 55 -11.08 -14.32 8.33
C GLU A 55 -9.56 -14.26 8.54
N PHE A 56 -8.82 -15.23 8.02
CA PHE A 56 -7.36 -15.23 8.10
C PHE A 56 -6.73 -14.07 7.33
N ILE A 57 -7.18 -13.81 6.09
CA ILE A 57 -6.70 -12.67 5.31
C ILE A 57 -7.00 -11.35 6.04
N LYS A 58 -8.25 -11.17 6.51
CA LYS A 58 -8.63 -9.95 7.26
C LYS A 58 -7.83 -9.79 8.55
N LYS A 59 -7.41 -10.89 9.21
CA LYS A 59 -6.53 -10.84 10.37
C LYS A 59 -5.14 -10.30 9.98
N GLU A 60 -4.51 -10.87 8.95
CA GLU A 60 -3.19 -10.42 8.49
C GLU A 60 -3.20 -8.98 7.95
N LEU A 61 -4.29 -8.57 7.28
CA LEU A 61 -4.47 -7.18 6.85
C LEU A 61 -4.55 -6.21 8.04
N ARG A 62 -5.21 -6.60 9.15
CA ARG A 62 -5.21 -5.79 10.37
C ARG A 62 -3.82 -5.70 10.99
N GLU A 63 -3.09 -6.80 11.03
CA GLU A 63 -1.68 -6.80 11.49
C GLU A 63 -0.81 -5.87 10.62
N LEU A 64 -1.06 -5.81 9.30
CA LEU A 64 -0.35 -4.90 8.39
C LEU A 64 -0.70 -3.41 8.63
N LEU A 65 -1.91 -3.08 9.09
CA LEU A 65 -2.27 -1.71 9.45
C LEU A 65 -1.41 -1.16 10.59
N ASP A 66 -1.13 -2.02 11.56
CA ASP A 66 -0.35 -1.72 12.76
C ASP A 66 1.17 -1.83 12.51
N ALA A 67 1.57 -2.54 11.46
CA ALA A 67 2.96 -2.72 11.10
C ALA A 67 3.63 -1.40 10.63
N PRO A 68 4.92 -1.19 10.98
CA PRO A 68 5.70 -0.09 10.41
C PRO A 68 5.79 -0.22 8.88
N VAL A 69 6.04 0.90 8.20
CA VAL A 69 6.28 0.88 6.75
C VAL A 69 7.60 0.16 6.48
N ASP A 70 7.58 -0.81 5.57
CA ASP A 70 8.79 -1.48 5.10
C ASP A 70 9.64 -0.52 4.26
N LEU A 71 10.63 0.09 4.89
CA LEU A 71 11.50 1.08 4.24
C LEU A 71 12.36 0.48 3.13
N VAL A 72 12.58 -0.84 3.15
CA VAL A 72 13.33 -1.54 2.09
C VAL A 72 12.43 -1.71 0.86
N HIS A 73 11.19 -2.17 1.07
CA HIS A 73 10.19 -2.30 -0.01
C HIS A 73 9.88 -0.95 -0.69
N TYR A 74 9.77 0.13 0.09
CA TYR A 74 9.46 1.47 -0.41
C TYR A 74 10.69 2.35 -0.69
N ALA A 75 11.91 1.79 -0.72
CA ALA A 75 13.15 2.56 -0.84
C ALA A 75 13.21 3.42 -2.12
N SER A 76 12.77 2.88 -3.27
CA SER A 76 12.74 3.62 -4.54
C SER A 76 11.80 4.82 -4.48
N LEU A 77 10.57 4.62 -3.99
CA LEU A 77 9.59 5.69 -3.82
C LEU A 77 10.10 6.79 -2.87
N LEU A 78 10.71 6.41 -1.76
CA LEU A 78 11.29 7.37 -0.81
C LEU A 78 12.42 8.19 -1.43
N LEU A 79 13.23 7.58 -2.30
CA LEU A 79 14.30 8.27 -3.03
C LEU A 79 13.74 9.27 -4.05
N GLU A 80 12.72 8.86 -4.81
CA GLU A 80 12.06 9.73 -5.79
C GLU A 80 11.38 10.93 -5.11
N MET A 81 10.60 10.70 -4.04
CA MET A 81 10.02 11.77 -3.22
C MET A 81 11.06 12.71 -2.62
N LYS A 82 12.29 12.24 -2.39
CA LYS A 82 13.40 13.08 -1.93
C LYS A 82 13.96 13.93 -3.06
N GLN A 83 14.14 13.35 -4.24
CA GLN A 83 14.72 14.01 -5.41
C GLN A 83 13.77 15.08 -5.98
N GLU A 84 12.49 14.75 -6.10
CA GLU A 84 11.46 15.66 -6.62
C GLU A 84 11.04 16.72 -5.59
N GLY A 85 11.28 16.45 -4.30
CA GLY A 85 10.80 17.31 -3.21
C GLY A 85 9.29 17.28 -3.04
N THR A 86 8.59 16.36 -3.70
CA THR A 86 7.12 16.20 -3.64
C THR A 86 6.74 14.87 -2.99
N ALA A 87 5.48 14.76 -2.54
CA ALA A 87 4.86 13.49 -2.14
C ALA A 87 4.08 12.84 -3.28
N SER A 88 4.34 13.21 -4.54
CA SER A 88 3.50 12.75 -5.65
C SER A 88 3.61 11.24 -5.85
N ILE A 89 2.45 10.60 -6.04
CA ILE A 89 2.33 9.17 -6.31
C ILE A 89 1.90 9.03 -7.77
N THR A 90 2.70 8.31 -8.54
CA THR A 90 2.43 8.03 -9.95
C THR A 90 1.76 6.66 -10.08
N ALA A 91 1.22 6.35 -11.26
CA ALA A 91 0.64 5.04 -11.57
C ALA A 91 1.62 3.87 -11.28
N SER A 92 2.93 4.06 -11.52
CA SER A 92 3.94 3.05 -11.24
C SER A 92 4.13 2.79 -9.74
N HIS A 93 3.89 3.78 -8.89
CA HIS A 93 3.99 3.64 -7.42
C HIS A 93 2.83 2.84 -6.84
N HIS A 94 1.64 2.91 -7.45
CA HIS A 94 0.49 2.09 -7.02
C HIS A 94 0.84 0.60 -6.99
N LYS A 95 1.63 0.12 -7.96
CA LYS A 95 2.06 -1.28 -8.01
C LYS A 95 2.82 -1.71 -6.76
N LEU A 96 3.66 -0.84 -6.17
CA LEU A 96 4.41 -1.17 -4.95
C LEU A 96 3.47 -1.51 -3.78
N PHE A 97 2.36 -0.79 -3.63
CA PHE A 97 1.40 -1.08 -2.57
C PHE A 97 0.71 -2.43 -2.79
N TYR A 98 0.31 -2.75 -4.02
CA TYR A 98 -0.26 -4.06 -4.35
C TYR A 98 0.77 -5.18 -4.18
N ASP A 99 2.03 -4.98 -4.55
CA ASP A 99 3.10 -5.96 -4.38
C ASP A 99 3.34 -6.32 -2.90
N GLU A 100 3.12 -5.37 -1.97
CA GLU A 100 3.16 -5.65 -0.53
C GLU A 100 1.99 -6.55 -0.10
N LEU A 101 0.78 -6.27 -0.59
CA LEU A 101 -0.42 -7.07 -0.30
C LEU A 101 -0.38 -8.46 -0.93
N GLU A 102 0.23 -8.60 -2.10
CA GLU A 102 0.42 -9.88 -2.78
C GLU A 102 1.23 -10.87 -1.93
N LYS A 103 2.12 -10.40 -1.04
CA LYS A 103 2.82 -11.25 -0.06
C LYS A 103 1.84 -11.95 0.89
N ILE A 104 0.70 -11.34 1.19
CA ILE A 104 -0.40 -11.91 1.98
C ILE A 104 -1.29 -12.75 1.06
N PHE A 105 -1.81 -12.17 -0.01
CA PHE A 105 -2.86 -12.78 -0.83
C PHE A 105 -2.42 -14.08 -1.51
N SER A 106 -1.19 -14.14 -2.03
CA SER A 106 -0.65 -15.33 -2.69
C SER A 106 -0.61 -16.57 -1.78
N ARG A 107 -0.53 -16.39 -0.45
CA ARG A 107 -0.61 -17.50 0.53
C ARG A 107 -1.99 -18.16 0.58
N TYR A 108 -3.02 -17.49 0.09
CA TYR A 108 -4.41 -17.98 0.12
C TYR A 108 -4.94 -18.35 -1.27
N ALA A 109 -4.12 -18.13 -2.30
CA ALA A 109 -4.43 -18.28 -3.73
C ALA A 109 -4.33 -19.71 -4.29
N HIS A 110 -4.34 -20.73 -3.42
CA HIS A 110 -4.28 -22.15 -3.79
C HIS A 110 -5.44 -22.97 -3.23
#